data_AF-A0A968AQF7-F1
#
_entry.id   AF-A0A968AQF7-F1
#
_cell.length_a   1.000
_cell.length_b   1.000
_cell.length_c   1.000
_cell.angle_alpha   90.00
_cell.angle_beta   90.00
_cell.angle_gamma   90.00
#
_symmetry.space_group_name_H-M   'P 1'
#
loop_
_entity.id
_entity.type
_entity.pdbx_description
1 polymer ?
#
loop_
_entity_poly.entity_id
_entity_poly.type
_entity_poly.pdbx_seq_one_letter_code
_entity_poly.pdbx_strand_id
1 'polypeptide(L)' 'MRLSIELPDIKPLTDMNDKYLKEMLIATLYNGGKISAKEAANILGKTRREFEELLPNFGFSVLNDSQDNIEIELNA' A
#
# COMPACT_ATOMS: atom_id res chain seq x y z
N MET A 1 -7.37 -16.18 2.88
CA MET A 1 -7.95 -15.41 4.01
C MET A 1 -8.95 -14.40 3.43
N ARG A 2 -10.07 -14.11 4.09
CA ARG A 2 -11.08 -13.14 3.63
C ARG A 2 -11.09 -11.95 4.60
N LEU A 3 -10.84 -10.74 4.10
CA LEU A 3 -10.96 -9.49 4.84
C LEU A 3 -12.25 -8.80 4.42
N SER A 4 -13.06 -8.37 5.38
CA SER A 4 -14.27 -7.56 5.17
C SER A 4 -14.20 -6.36 6.09
N ILE A 5 -14.45 -5.17 5.54
CA ILE A 5 -14.45 -3.90 6.25
C ILE A 5 -15.83 -3.28 6.04
N GLU A 6 -16.47 -2.87 7.12
CA GLU A 6 -17.73 -2.12 7.08
C GLU A 6 -17.41 -0.62 7.10
N LEU A 7 -17.95 0.11 6.14
CA LEU A 7 -17.80 1.56 6.04
C LEU A 7 -19.18 2.22 6.20
N PRO A 8 -19.25 3.42 6.82
CA PRO A 8 -20.50 4.15 6.89
C PRO A 8 -20.95 4.60 5.49
N ASP A 9 -22.25 4.50 5.22
CA ASP A 9 -22.85 4.92 3.95
C ASP A 9 -23.02 6.45 3.89
N ILE A 10 -21.90 7.14 3.66
CA ILE A 10 -21.83 8.59 3.51
C ILE A 10 -21.25 8.98 2.16
N LYS A 11 -21.83 10.01 1.53
CA LYS A 11 -21.40 10.51 0.19
C LYS A 11 -19.89 10.62 -0.01
N PRO A 12 -19.10 11.17 0.93
CA PRO A 12 -17.65 11.30 0.75
C PRO A 12 -16.92 9.96 0.55
N LEU A 13 -17.44 8.86 1.10
CA LEU A 13 -16.86 7.53 0.96
C LEU A 13 -17.39 6.78 -0.26
N THR A 14 -18.67 6.96 -0.61
CA THR A 14 -19.25 6.33 -1.81
C THR A 14 -18.71 6.92 -3.11
N ASP A 15 -18.27 8.18 -3.09
CA ASP A 15 -17.65 8.85 -4.24
C ASP A 15 -16.14 8.53 -4.37
N MET A 16 -15.56 7.80 -3.42
CA MET A 16 -14.15 7.39 -3.53
C MET A 16 -13.96 6.36 -4.63
N ASN A 17 -12.87 6.53 -5.38
CA ASN A 17 -12.46 5.59 -6.39
C ASN A 17 -11.88 4.31 -5.74
N ASP A 18 -12.44 3.14 -6.07
CA ASP A 18 -11.96 1.83 -5.64
C ASP A 18 -10.44 1.63 -5.82
N LYS A 19 -9.89 2.15 -6.93
CA LYS A 19 -8.46 2.10 -7.20
C LYS A 19 -7.67 2.90 -6.16
N TYR A 20 -8.13 4.11 -5.84
CA TYR A 20 -7.48 4.98 -4.84
C TYR A 20 -7.51 4.33 -3.46
N LEU A 21 -8.66 3.76 -3.07
CA LEU A 21 -8.80 3.04 -1.81
C LEU A 21 -7.86 1.84 -1.71
N LYS A 22 -7.78 1.04 -2.79
CA LYS A 22 -6.85 -0.10 -2.84
C LYS A 22 -5.40 0.37 -2.74
N GLU A 23 -5.01 1.38 -3.51
CA GLU A 23 -3.66 1.94 -3.49
C GLU A 23 -3.29 2.50 -2.10
N MET A 24 -4.20 3.23 -1.45
CA MET A 24 -4.01 3.78 -0.10
C MET A 24 -3.81 2.67 0.95
N LEU A 25 -4.65 1.63 0.93
CA LEU A 25 -4.56 0.52 1.87
C LEU A 25 -3.21 -0.20 1.74
N ILE A 26 -2.79 -0.50 0.51
CA ILE A 26 -1.53 -1.20 0.26
C ILE A 26 -0.33 -0.33 0.65
N ALA A 27 -0.34 0.96 0.31
CA ALA A 27 0.71 1.90 0.73
C ALA A 27 0.82 1.99 2.27
N THR A 28 -0.32 1.97 2.96
CA THR A 28 -0.36 1.99 4.44
C THR A 28 0.23 0.72 5.05
N LEU A 29 -0.07 -0.45 4.48
CA LEU A 29 0.49 -1.72 4.95
C LEU A 29 2.00 -1.79 4.73
N TYR A 30 2.49 -1.29 3.59
CA TYR A 30 3.93 -1.17 3.33
C TYR A 30 4.63 -0.23 4.31
N ASN A 31 4.09 0.99 4.49
CA ASN A 31 4.67 1.96 5.43
C ASN A 31 4.65 1.44 6.89
N GLY A 32 3.69 0.57 7.22
CA GLY A 32 3.62 -0.11 8.51
C GLY A 32 4.49 -1.37 8.64
N GLY A 33 5.33 -1.69 7.65
CA GLY A 33 6.22 -2.85 7.64
C GLY A 33 5.49 -4.20 7.59
N LYS A 34 4.22 -4.23 7.15
CA LYS A 34 3.41 -5.46 7.12
C LYS A 34 3.60 -6.26 5.85
N ILE A 35 4.01 -5.58 4.78
CA ILE A 35 4.34 -6.15 3.48
C ILE A 35 5.55 -5.41 2.91
N SER A 36 6.36 -6.10 2.12
CA SER A 36 7.48 -5.49 1.39
C SER A 36 7.00 -4.64 0.20
N ALA A 37 7.89 -3.81 -0.35
CA ALA A 37 7.62 -3.07 -1.59
C ALA A 37 7.35 -4.02 -2.77
N LYS A 38 8.04 -5.17 -2.82
CA LYS A 38 7.83 -6.23 -3.81
C LYS A 38 6.40 -6.79 -3.75
N GLU A 39 5.93 -7.13 -2.56
CA GLU A 39 4.56 -7.62 -2.36
C GLU A 39 3.52 -6.55 -2.68
N ALA A 40 3.73 -5.32 -2.23
CA ALA A 40 2.86 -4.19 -2.52
C ALA A 40 2.71 -3.94 -4.03
N ALA A 41 3.84 -3.91 -4.76
CA ALA A 41 3.87 -3.75 -6.21
C ALA A 41 3.10 -4.89 -6.91
N ASN A 42 3.32 -6.15 -6.49
CA ASN A 42 2.62 -7.32 -7.02
C ASN A 42 1.10 -7.24 -6.80
N ILE A 43 0.64 -6.85 -5.60
CA ILE A 43 -0.80 -6.72 -5.28
C ILE A 43 -1.50 -5.66 -6.15
N LEU A 44 -0.77 -4.59 -6.47
CA LEU A 44 -1.26 -3.49 -7.29
C LEU A 44 -1.05 -3.70 -8.79
N GLY A 45 -0.35 -4.77 -9.21
CA GLY A 45 -0.01 -5.01 -10.61
C GLY A 45 0.91 -3.93 -11.19
N LYS A 46 1.82 -3.41 -10.36
CA LYS A 46 2.79 -2.35 -10.70
C LYS A 46 4.21 -2.90 -10.62
N THR A 47 5.14 -2.23 -11.26
CA THR A 47 6.56 -2.37 -10.97
C THR A 47 6.90 -1.74 -9.60
N ARG A 48 8.04 -2.12 -9.03
CA ARG A 48 8.54 -1.51 -7.78
C ARG A 48 8.63 0.01 -7.90
N ARG A 49 9.16 0.53 -9.02
CA ARG A 49 9.31 1.97 -9.24
C ARG A 49 7.97 2.70 -9.32
N GLU A 50 7.00 2.15 -10.04
CA GLU A 50 5.64 2.73 -10.10
C GLU A 50 4.93 2.71 -8.75
N PHE A 51 5.25 1.74 -7.88
CA PHE A 51 4.76 1.74 -6.50
C PHE A 51 5.44 2.83 -5.66
N GLU A 52 6.76 2.98 -5.76
CA GLU A 52 7.50 4.03 -5.04
C GLU A 52 7.05 5.44 -5.46
N GLU A 53 6.78 5.68 -6.74
CA GLU A 53 6.22 6.93 -7.27
C GLU A 53 4.82 7.26 -6.71
N LEU A 54 4.11 6.25 -6.21
CA LEU A 54 2.76 6.38 -5.66
C LEU A 54 2.76 6.75 -4.16
N LEU A 55 3.82 6.42 -3.42
CA LEU A 55 3.93 6.68 -1.98
C LEU A 55 3.72 8.16 -1.58
N PRO A 56 4.27 9.15 -2.31
CA PRO A 56 4.09 10.56 -1.97
C PRO A 56 2.62 11.02 -2.00
N ASN A 57 1.77 10.38 -2.81
CA ASN A 57 0.34 10.72 -2.89
C ASN A 57 -0.40 10.46 -1.56
N PHE A 58 0.19 9.66 -0.68
CA PHE A 58 -0.33 9.29 0.63
C PHE A 58 0.51 9.84 1.78
N GLY A 59 1.48 10.71 1.50
CA GLY A 59 2.37 11.31 2.50
C GLY A 59 3.46 10.37 3.02
N PHE A 60 3.73 9.26 2.34
CA PHE A 60 4.82 8.36 2.68
C PHE A 60 6.10 8.71 1.92
N SER A 61 7.25 8.53 2.58
CA SER A 61 8.56 8.72 1.97
C SER A 61 9.08 7.41 1.39
N VAL A 62 9.67 7.47 0.20
CA VAL A 62 10.28 6.33 -0.51
C VAL A 62 11.44 5.71 0.30
N LEU A 63 12.03 6.46 1.22
CA LEU A 63 13.21 6.05 2.00
C LEU A 63 12.88 5.45 3.38
N ASN A 64 11.60 5.27 3.71
CA ASN A 64 11.20 4.69 5.00
C ASN A 64 11.17 3.16 4.95
N ASP A 65 12.24 2.54 4.44
CA ASP A 65 12.40 1.10 4.57
C ASP A 65 12.77 0.80 6.03
N SER A 66 11.77 0.30 6.76
CA SER A 66 12.00 -0.30 8.05
C SER A 66 13.02 -1.45 7.92
N GLN A 67 13.72 -1.75 9.01
CA GLN A 67 14.66 -2.87 9.02
C GLN A 67 13.97 -4.19 8.62
N ASP A 68 12.70 -4.33 9.01
CA ASP A 68 11.82 -5.43 8.60
C ASP A 68 11.61 -5.47 7.08
N ASN A 69 11.41 -4.32 6.40
CA ASN A 69 11.29 -4.28 4.94
C ASN A 69 12.58 -4.74 4.25
N ILE A 70 13.73 -4.29 4.76
CA ILE A 70 15.04 -4.69 4.23
C ILE A 70 15.23 -6.21 4.40
N GLU A 71 14.88 -6.75 5.56
CA GLU A 71 14.96 -8.20 5.81
C GLU A 71 14.00 -9.01 4.92
N ILE A 72 12.79 -8.52 4.67
CA ILE A 72 11.86 -9.19 3.74
C ILE A 72 12.43 -9.16 2.31
N GLU A 73 12.96 -8.02 1.85
CA GLU A 73 13.53 -7.93 0.50
C GLU A 73 14.77 -8.80 0.28
N LEU A 74 15.63 -8.92 1.29
CA LEU A 74 16.85 -9.74 1.20
C LEU A 74 16.56 -11.25 1.22
N ASN A 75 15.43 -11.67 1.81
CA ASN A 75 15.11 -13.08 2.02
C ASN A 75 13.96 -13.60 1.12
N ALA A 76 13.46 -12.80 0.16
CA ALA A 76 12.30 -13.12 -0.70
C ALA A 76 12.60 -13.30 -2.19
#